data_AF-A0A3P7P684-F1
#
_entry.id   AF-A0A3P7P684-F1
#
_cell.length_a   1.000
_cell.length_b   1.000
_cell.length_c   1.000
_cell.angle_alpha   90.00
_cell.angle_beta   90.00
_cell.angle_gamma   90.00
#
_symmetry.space_group_name_H-M   'P 1'
#
loop_
_entity.id
_entity.type
_entity.pdbx_description
1 polymer ?
#
loop_
_entity_poly.entity_id
_entity_poly.type
_entity_poly.pdbx_seq_one_letter_code
_entity_poly.pdbx_strand_id
1 'polypeptide(L)'
;MLSCIPLLLLSITTSFACSTNSEPEQCPRSDGQVSYADAVQKLVRSIQRYKEAYDLFKVTCNAFEMSIFAAQAKPQCHTVQSSVRVREVWCTIQTAQIDILIQQIAKGGAFWTSFDYVADYYVVIIPRAVLNVKLEETFLASSTASAFLLKLTELRIQNITSTIDEIQLSSLGIQLNPWSSWALARTGVFLQRAIVQRGVQQCQWS
;
A
#
# COMPACT_ATOMS: atom_id res chain seq x y z
N MET A 1 -53.25 4.56 -0.76
CA MET A 1 -52.18 3.54 -0.71
C MET A 1 -50.86 4.25 -0.90
N LEU A 2 -50.19 4.62 0.19
CA LEU A 2 -48.83 5.17 0.18
C LEU A 2 -47.88 4.05 0.59
N SER A 3 -46.98 3.68 -0.31
CA SER A 3 -45.90 2.72 -0.08
C SER A 3 -44.69 3.49 0.46
N CYS A 4 -44.34 3.25 1.72
CA CYS A 4 -43.08 3.70 2.29
C CYS A 4 -42.07 2.56 2.17
N ILE A 5 -41.12 2.69 1.24
CA ILE A 5 -39.92 1.85 1.17
C ILE A 5 -38.92 2.41 2.20
N PRO A 6 -38.42 1.62 3.16
CA PRO A 6 -37.36 2.09 4.03
C PRO A 6 -36.03 2.05 3.26
N LEU A 7 -35.52 3.22 2.91
CA LEU A 7 -34.11 3.42 2.55
C LEU A 7 -33.27 3.16 3.80
N LEU A 8 -32.70 1.95 3.89
CA LEU A 8 -31.61 1.65 4.80
C LEU A 8 -30.35 2.37 4.30
N LEU A 9 -30.17 3.61 4.74
CA LEU A 9 -28.89 4.31 4.73
C LEU A 9 -27.94 3.58 5.69
N LEU A 10 -27.16 2.63 5.16
CA LEU A 10 -25.99 2.10 5.84
C LEU A 10 -24.93 3.20 5.88
N SER A 11 -24.97 4.00 6.94
CA SER A 11 -23.86 4.86 7.35
C SER A 11 -22.68 3.97 7.73
N ILE A 12 -21.76 3.77 6.79
CA ILE A 12 -20.47 3.15 7.09
C ILE A 12 -19.65 4.20 7.83
N THR A 13 -19.74 4.21 9.16
CA THR A 13 -18.76 4.93 9.98
C THR A 13 -17.45 4.20 9.83
N THR A 14 -16.55 4.72 9.01
CA THR A 14 -15.16 4.31 8.99
C THR A 14 -14.56 4.66 10.34
N SER A 15 -14.56 3.71 11.26
CA SER A 15 -13.79 3.77 12.49
C SER A 15 -12.32 3.87 12.09
N PHE A 16 -11.79 5.09 12.11
CA PHE A 16 -10.36 5.35 12.03
C PHE A 16 -9.71 4.61 13.20
N ALA A 17 -8.87 3.61 12.89
CA ALA A 17 -8.00 3.01 13.87
C ALA A 17 -7.09 4.12 14.42
N CYS A 18 -7.14 4.30 15.75
CA CYS A 18 -6.32 5.22 16.50
C CYS A 18 -4.84 5.00 16.17
N SER A 19 -4.27 5.89 15.36
CA SER A 19 -2.83 6.07 15.34
C SER A 19 -2.49 6.93 16.55
N THR A 20 -1.63 6.42 17.43
CA THR A 20 -1.07 7.15 18.57
C THR A 20 -0.57 8.52 18.13
N ASN A 21 -0.96 9.57 18.85
CA ASN A 21 -0.50 10.96 18.69
C ASN A 21 1.04 11.00 18.62
N SER A 22 1.58 10.84 17.43
CA SER A 22 2.97 11.09 17.11
C SER A 22 2.99 12.54 16.65
N GLU A 23 3.93 13.34 17.16
CA GLU A 23 4.16 14.68 16.62
C GLU A 23 4.21 14.60 15.08
N PRO A 24 3.63 15.58 14.37
CA PRO A 24 3.62 15.57 12.92
C PRO A 24 5.05 15.45 12.40
N GLU A 25 5.35 14.34 11.72
CA GLU A 25 6.68 14.07 11.23
C GLU A 25 7.12 15.19 10.27
N GLN A 26 8.28 15.78 10.53
CA GLN A 26 8.83 16.80 9.64
C GLN A 26 9.14 16.20 8.26
N CYS A 27 8.58 16.80 7.20
CA CYS A 27 8.92 16.43 5.83
C CYS A 27 10.40 16.74 5.55
N PRO A 28 11.12 15.87 4.81
CA PRO A 28 12.48 16.15 4.40
C PRO A 28 12.53 17.43 3.55
N ARG A 29 13.47 18.33 3.86
CA ARG A 29 13.68 19.58 3.13
C ARG A 29 14.97 19.53 2.31
N SER A 30 14.90 20.07 1.10
CA SER A 30 16.08 20.56 0.36
C SER A 30 15.82 22.03 0.07
N ASP A 31 16.73 22.91 0.51
CA ASP A 31 16.69 24.35 0.19
C ASP A 31 15.37 25.06 0.59
N GLY A 32 14.78 24.65 1.71
CA GLY A 32 13.53 25.23 2.23
C GLY A 32 12.24 24.75 1.53
N GLN A 33 12.34 23.87 0.54
CA GLN A 33 11.20 23.24 -0.13
C GLN A 33 11.04 21.77 0.30
N VAL A 34 9.81 21.27 0.20
CA VAL A 34 9.50 19.85 0.42
C VAL A 34 10.26 19.01 -0.60
N SER A 35 11.10 18.09 -0.11
CA SER A 35 11.74 17.10 -0.96
C SER A 35 10.75 15.98 -1.26
N TYR A 36 10.01 16.12 -2.37
CA TYR A 36 9.04 15.10 -2.80
C TYR A 36 9.72 13.74 -3.01
N ALA A 37 10.98 13.72 -3.46
CA ALA A 37 11.73 12.48 -3.64
C ALA A 37 11.93 11.73 -2.30
N ASP A 38 12.32 12.44 -1.25
CA ASP A 38 12.54 11.82 0.06
C ASP A 38 11.21 11.44 0.73
N ALA A 39 10.16 12.27 0.56
CA ALA A 39 8.82 11.96 1.03
C ALA A 39 8.25 10.70 0.35
N VAL A 40 8.38 10.59 -0.98
CA VAL A 40 8.03 9.39 -1.73
C VAL A 40 8.82 8.20 -1.21
N GLN A 41 10.13 8.34 -1.01
CA GLN A 41 10.95 7.22 -0.54
C GLN A 41 10.51 6.76 0.85
N LYS A 42 10.14 7.68 1.74
CA LYS A 42 9.62 7.35 3.08
C LYS A 42 8.25 6.65 3.01
N LEU A 43 7.31 7.19 2.24
CA LEU A 43 5.96 6.64 2.06
C LEU A 43 5.99 5.28 1.36
N VAL A 44 6.85 5.08 0.36
CA VAL A 44 7.02 3.77 -0.29
C VAL A 44 7.70 2.78 0.65
N ARG A 45 8.68 3.22 1.46
CA ARG A 45 9.31 2.36 2.49
C ARG A 45 8.30 1.88 3.53
N SER A 46 7.36 2.72 3.97
CA SER A 46 6.34 2.28 4.93
C SER A 46 5.40 1.22 4.35
N ILE A 47 5.24 1.15 3.02
CA ILE A 47 4.45 0.13 2.33
C ILE A 47 5.19 -1.22 2.22
N GLN A 48 6.51 -1.27 2.44
CA GLN A 48 7.33 -2.46 2.20
C GLN A 48 6.90 -3.73 2.94
N ARG A 49 6.09 -3.67 3.99
CA ARG A 49 5.57 -4.87 4.68
C ARG A 49 4.10 -4.75 5.00
N TYR A 50 3.20 -5.23 4.18
CA TYR A 50 1.77 -5.23 4.43
C TYR A 50 1.31 -6.55 5.05
N LYS A 51 0.51 -6.52 6.13
CA LYS A 51 -0.06 -7.73 6.73
C LYS A 51 -1.55 -7.55 6.94
N GLU A 52 -2.34 -8.53 6.52
CA GLU A 52 -3.80 -8.52 6.64
C GLU A 52 -4.34 -9.92 6.92
N ALA A 53 -5.32 -10.04 7.81
CA ALA A 53 -5.92 -11.33 8.18
C ALA A 53 -7.10 -11.69 7.25
N TYR A 54 -7.24 -12.96 6.89
CA TYR A 54 -8.27 -13.48 6.01
C TYR A 54 -8.74 -14.89 6.40
N ASP A 55 -10.06 -15.08 6.52
CA ASP A 55 -10.67 -16.41 6.67
C ASP A 55 -11.03 -17.00 5.30
N LEU A 56 -10.04 -17.58 4.63
CA LEU A 56 -10.25 -18.28 3.35
C LEU A 56 -10.88 -19.67 3.52
N PHE A 57 -10.63 -20.29 4.67
CA PHE A 57 -11.16 -21.61 5.01
C PHE A 57 -11.66 -21.53 6.45
N LYS A 58 -12.94 -21.83 6.69
CA LYS A 58 -13.67 -21.68 7.97
C LYS A 58 -13.06 -22.40 9.20
N VAL A 59 -11.89 -23.02 9.06
CA VAL A 59 -11.24 -23.89 10.04
C VAL A 59 -9.85 -23.36 10.45
N THR A 60 -9.23 -22.45 9.67
CA THR A 60 -7.92 -21.86 9.97
C THR A 60 -7.93 -20.37 9.68
N CYS A 61 -7.64 -19.55 10.71
CA CYS A 61 -7.34 -18.14 10.50
C CYS A 61 -6.05 -18.06 9.69
N ASN A 62 -6.15 -17.64 8.43
CA ASN A 62 -5.00 -17.38 7.60
C ASN A 62 -4.66 -15.88 7.66
N ALA A 63 -3.38 -15.52 7.66
CA ALA A 63 -2.97 -14.15 7.39
C ALA A 63 -2.15 -14.09 6.11
N PHE A 64 -2.31 -12.99 5.42
CA PHE A 64 -1.59 -12.61 4.22
C PHE A 64 -0.52 -11.62 4.63
N GLU A 65 0.73 -11.91 4.28
CA GLU A 65 1.81 -10.94 4.40
C GLU A 65 2.44 -10.71 3.03
N MET A 66 2.55 -9.44 2.65
CA MET A 66 3.20 -8.97 1.43
C MET A 66 4.40 -8.10 1.79
N SER A 67 5.58 -8.53 1.38
CA SER A 67 6.79 -7.72 1.51
C SER A 67 7.30 -7.28 0.14
N ILE A 68 7.59 -5.99 -0.01
CA ILE A 68 8.16 -5.38 -1.22
C ILE A 68 9.61 -5.01 -0.95
N PHE A 69 10.55 -5.69 -1.61
CA PHE A 69 11.97 -5.35 -1.55
C PHE A 69 12.39 -4.72 -2.86
N ALA A 70 13.07 -3.58 -2.79
CA ALA A 70 13.59 -2.91 -3.98
C ALA A 70 14.89 -2.18 -3.65
N ALA A 71 15.92 -2.39 -4.48
CA ALA A 71 17.04 -1.47 -4.57
C ALA A 71 16.57 -0.26 -5.39
N GLN A 72 16.26 0.84 -4.68
CA GLN A 72 15.62 2.02 -5.27
C GLN A 72 16.64 3.07 -5.66
N ALA A 73 16.60 3.51 -6.92
CA ALA A 73 17.22 4.78 -7.31
C ALA A 73 16.48 5.95 -6.66
N LYS A 74 17.09 7.14 -6.64
CA LYS A 74 16.44 8.36 -6.17
C LYS A 74 15.18 8.63 -7.01
N PRO A 75 14.00 8.87 -6.40
CA PRO A 75 12.78 9.17 -7.14
C PRO A 75 12.94 10.45 -7.99
N GLN A 76 12.45 10.41 -9.22
CA GLN A 76 12.38 11.57 -10.11
C GLN A 76 10.96 12.13 -10.06
N CYS A 77 10.79 13.32 -9.49
CA CYS A 77 9.49 13.92 -9.23
C CYS A 77 9.25 15.17 -10.07
N HIS A 78 8.01 15.36 -10.52
CA HIS A 78 7.56 16.55 -11.22
C HIS A 78 6.13 16.92 -10.79
N THR A 79 5.87 18.21 -10.65
CA THR A 79 4.54 18.73 -10.35
C THR A 79 3.72 18.80 -11.63
N VAL A 80 2.55 18.16 -11.64
CA VAL A 80 1.71 18.06 -12.85
C VAL A 80 0.56 19.05 -12.82
N GLN A 81 -0.05 19.25 -11.66
CA GLN A 81 -1.18 20.16 -11.51
C GLN A 81 -1.12 20.88 -10.18
N SER A 82 -1.40 22.19 -10.17
CA SER A 82 -1.44 22.99 -8.95
C SER A 82 -2.72 23.81 -8.92
N SER A 83 -3.48 23.67 -7.85
CA SER A 83 -4.57 24.57 -7.47
C SER A 83 -4.18 25.32 -6.19
N VAL A 84 -5.03 26.25 -5.75
CA VAL A 84 -4.78 27.06 -4.54
C VAL A 84 -4.62 26.19 -3.27
N ARG A 85 -5.22 24.98 -3.24
CA ARG A 85 -5.26 24.15 -2.03
C ARG A 85 -4.68 22.75 -2.20
N VAL A 86 -4.54 22.29 -3.44
CA VAL A 86 -4.10 20.94 -3.76
C VAL A 86 -3.06 20.98 -4.87
N ARG A 87 -1.94 20.30 -4.66
CA ARG A 87 -0.90 20.10 -5.66
C ARG A 87 -0.69 18.61 -5.91
N GLU A 88 -0.70 18.24 -7.19
CA GLU A 88 -0.48 16.88 -7.64
C GLU A 88 0.95 16.72 -8.13
N VAL A 89 1.66 15.74 -7.56
CA VAL A 89 3.06 15.44 -7.87
C VAL A 89 3.18 14.00 -8.33
N TRP A 90 3.84 13.81 -9.46
CA TRP A 90 4.14 12.51 -10.02
C TRP A 90 5.61 12.21 -9.85
N CYS A 91 5.92 11.01 -9.35
CA CYS A 91 7.27 10.54 -9.18
C CYS A 91 7.45 9.18 -9.85
N THR A 92 8.63 8.98 -10.43
CA THR A 92 9.03 7.70 -11.00
C THR A 92 10.26 7.19 -10.27
N ILE A 93 10.24 5.92 -9.87
CA ILE A 93 11.39 5.24 -9.23
C ILE A 93 11.81 4.10 -10.13
N GLN A 94 13.05 4.17 -10.62
CA GLN A 94 13.68 3.04 -11.28
C GLN A 94 14.23 2.08 -10.23
N THR A 95 13.93 0.79 -10.38
CA THR A 95 14.42 -0.26 -9.49
C THR A 95 15.27 -1.24 -10.29
N ALA A 96 16.26 -1.85 -9.63
CA ALA A 96 16.95 -3.01 -10.23
C ALA A 96 16.01 -4.22 -10.30
N GLN A 97 15.21 -4.42 -9.26
CA GLN A 97 14.29 -5.54 -9.08
C GLN A 97 13.29 -5.18 -7.99
N ILE A 98 12.07 -5.72 -8.12
CA ILE A 98 11.08 -5.76 -7.05
C ILE A 98 10.76 -7.20 -6.72
N ASP A 99 10.90 -7.55 -5.45
CA ASP A 99 10.45 -8.83 -4.92
C ASP A 99 9.18 -8.61 -4.12
N ILE A 100 8.10 -9.29 -4.51
CA ILE A 100 6.84 -9.34 -3.77
C ILE A 100 6.74 -10.73 -3.16
N LEU A 101 7.11 -10.85 -1.89
CA LEU A 101 6.92 -12.07 -1.11
C LEU A 101 5.49 -12.08 -0.58
N ILE A 102 4.75 -13.14 -0.87
CA ILE A 102 3.38 -13.40 -0.41
C ILE A 102 3.40 -14.62 0.50
N GLN A 103 2.90 -14.52 1.72
CA GLN A 103 2.91 -15.64 2.67
C GLN A 103 1.50 -15.98 3.15
N GLN A 104 1.21 -17.28 3.22
CA GLN A 104 0.10 -17.83 3.99
C GLN A 104 0.58 -18.11 5.41
N ILE A 105 0.05 -17.38 6.38
CA ILE A 105 0.32 -17.63 7.78
C ILE A 105 -0.87 -18.38 8.35
N ALA A 106 -0.69 -19.62 8.77
CA ALA A 106 -1.72 -20.38 9.47
C ALA A 106 -1.52 -20.28 10.98
N LYS A 107 -2.62 -20.23 11.72
CA LYS A 107 -2.60 -20.32 13.18
C LYS A 107 -2.65 -21.79 13.61
N GLY A 108 -1.62 -22.25 14.32
CA GLY A 108 -1.59 -23.56 14.96
C GLY A 108 -2.61 -23.66 16.11
N GLY A 109 -3.17 -24.86 16.29
CA GLY A 109 -4.41 -25.12 17.04
C GLY A 109 -4.43 -24.77 18.54
N ALA A 110 -5.67 -24.69 19.02
CA ALA A 110 -6.09 -24.41 20.37
C ALA A 110 -5.41 -25.29 21.42
N PHE A 111 -4.81 -24.67 22.44
CA PHE A 111 -5.33 -24.77 23.80
C PHE A 111 -4.60 -23.84 24.79
N TRP A 112 -3.35 -23.41 24.53
CA TRP A 112 -2.65 -22.51 25.46
C TRP A 112 -1.68 -21.51 24.83
N THR A 113 -1.28 -21.68 23.56
CA THR A 113 -0.43 -20.72 22.85
C THR A 113 -0.77 -20.75 21.36
N SER A 114 -1.30 -19.64 20.84
CA SER A 114 -1.48 -19.48 19.40
C SER A 114 -0.11 -19.15 18.80
N PHE A 115 0.44 -20.06 18.01
CA PHE A 115 1.64 -19.77 17.22
C PHE A 115 1.26 -19.63 15.75
N ASP A 116 1.72 -18.53 15.15
CA ASP A 116 1.65 -18.28 13.72
C ASP A 116 2.80 -19.06 13.04
N TYR A 117 2.51 -19.82 11.98
CA TYR A 117 3.54 -20.43 11.13
C TYR A 117 3.24 -20.18 9.65
N VAL A 118 4.29 -20.14 8.83
CA VAL A 118 4.16 -20.01 7.38
C VAL A 118 3.72 -21.37 6.83
N ALA A 119 2.47 -21.45 6.40
CA ALA A 119 1.91 -22.66 5.78
C ALA A 119 2.34 -22.78 4.31
N ASP A 120 2.44 -21.65 3.62
CA ASP A 120 2.84 -21.57 2.22
C ASP A 120 3.42 -20.19 1.91
N TYR A 121 4.23 -20.07 0.86
CA TYR A 121 4.72 -18.80 0.38
C TYR A 121 4.94 -18.81 -1.14
N TYR A 122 4.82 -17.62 -1.72
CA TYR A 122 5.03 -17.37 -3.13
C TYR A 122 5.84 -16.10 -3.32
N VAL A 123 6.74 -16.07 -4.31
CA VAL A 123 7.57 -14.89 -4.60
C VAL A 123 7.35 -14.46 -6.05
N VAL A 124 6.89 -13.22 -6.23
CA VAL A 124 6.84 -12.58 -7.55
C VAL A 124 8.08 -11.71 -7.70
N ILE A 125 8.90 -12.00 -8.71
CA ILE A 125 10.11 -11.24 -9.02
C ILE A 125 9.85 -10.40 -10.28
N ILE A 126 10.00 -9.09 -10.17
CA ILE A 126 9.81 -8.15 -11.29
C ILE A 126 11.15 -7.46 -11.57
N PRO A 127 11.93 -7.93 -12.55
CA PRO A 127 13.21 -7.32 -12.87
C PRO A 127 13.00 -5.95 -13.52
N ARG A 128 13.88 -5.00 -13.18
CA ARG A 128 13.94 -3.64 -13.75
C ARG A 128 12.59 -2.91 -13.69
N ALA A 129 11.82 -3.16 -12.64
CA ALA A 129 10.50 -2.59 -12.49
C ALA A 129 10.57 -1.06 -12.31
N VAL A 130 9.57 -0.38 -12.82
CA VAL A 130 9.39 1.05 -12.64
C VAL A 130 8.18 1.29 -11.75
N LEU A 131 8.39 1.99 -10.63
CA LEU A 131 7.32 2.43 -9.76
C LEU A 131 6.87 3.82 -10.19
N ASN A 132 5.59 3.98 -10.45
CA ASN A 132 4.96 5.28 -10.64
C ASN A 132 4.17 5.62 -9.38
N VAL A 133 4.42 6.80 -8.85
CA VAL A 133 3.90 7.27 -7.58
C VAL A 133 3.18 8.58 -7.81
N LYS A 134 1.94 8.67 -7.34
CA LYS A 134 1.17 9.91 -7.32
C LYS A 134 1.02 10.38 -5.88
N LEU A 135 1.51 11.59 -5.60
CA LEU A 135 1.29 12.30 -4.36
C LEU A 135 0.29 13.42 -4.56
N GLU A 136 -0.53 13.64 -3.54
CA GLU A 136 -1.40 14.79 -3.39
C GLU A 136 -0.95 15.59 -2.16
N GLU A 137 -0.56 16.84 -2.37
CA GLU A 137 -0.22 17.79 -1.32
C GLU A 137 -1.41 18.71 -1.06
N THR A 138 -1.96 18.67 0.15
CA THR A 138 -3.11 19.49 0.55
C THR A 138 -2.72 20.51 1.60
N PHE A 139 -3.04 21.78 1.35
CA PHE A 139 -2.81 22.88 2.28
C PHE A 139 -3.86 22.90 3.39
N LEU A 140 -3.41 22.82 4.64
CA LEU A 140 -4.24 22.97 5.84
C LEU A 140 -4.06 24.40 6.37
N ALA A 141 -5.05 25.25 6.11
CA ALA A 141 -5.09 26.58 6.69
C ALA A 141 -5.42 26.47 8.19
N SER A 142 -4.41 26.52 9.05
CA SER A 142 -4.59 26.74 10.49
C SER A 142 -4.17 28.17 10.85
N SER A 143 -4.77 28.74 11.90
CA SER A 143 -4.62 30.16 12.27
C SER A 143 -3.23 30.56 12.77
N THR A 144 -2.32 29.60 13.01
CA THR A 144 -1.01 29.86 13.61
C THR A 144 0.16 29.17 12.90
N ALA A 145 -0.07 28.15 12.07
CA ALA A 145 0.97 27.47 11.29
C ALA A 145 0.44 26.98 9.95
N SER A 146 1.24 27.17 8.90
CA SER A 146 1.01 26.45 7.65
C SER A 146 1.27 24.97 7.89
N ALA A 147 0.28 24.12 7.63
CA ALA A 147 0.45 22.67 7.67
C ALA A 147 0.06 22.10 6.31
N PHE A 148 0.75 21.05 5.90
CA PHE A 148 0.51 20.38 4.62
C PHE A 148 0.36 18.88 4.87
N LEU A 149 -0.54 18.28 4.13
CA LEU A 149 -0.73 16.84 4.12
C LEU A 149 -0.22 16.30 2.80
N LEU A 150 0.80 15.44 2.83
CA LEU A 150 1.21 14.66 1.68
C LEU A 150 0.52 13.30 1.74
N LYS A 151 -0.29 13.01 0.74
CA LYS A 151 -1.00 11.74 0.60
C LYS A 151 -0.47 11.00 -0.60
N LEU A 152 -0.04 9.76 -0.40
CA LEU A 152 0.18 8.81 -1.48
C LEU A 152 -1.19 8.31 -1.96
N THR A 153 -1.59 8.73 -3.15
CA THR A 153 -2.90 8.38 -3.72
C THR A 153 -2.81 7.21 -4.69
N GLU A 154 -1.65 7.02 -5.31
CA GLU A 154 -1.41 5.93 -6.25
C GLU A 154 0.04 5.43 -6.15
N LEU A 155 0.22 4.11 -6.18
CA LEU A 155 1.50 3.45 -6.43
C LEU A 155 1.24 2.33 -7.43
N ARG A 156 1.84 2.47 -8.62
CA ARG A 156 1.72 1.53 -9.72
C ARG A 156 3.07 0.90 -10.03
N ILE A 157 3.12 -0.42 -10.02
CA ILE A 157 4.29 -1.20 -10.43
C ILE A 157 4.12 -1.55 -11.92
N GLN A 158 5.02 -1.07 -12.77
CA GLN A 158 5.00 -1.47 -14.19
C GLN A 158 5.29 -2.96 -14.34
N ASN A 159 4.69 -3.58 -15.35
CA ASN A 159 4.85 -4.99 -15.71
C ASN A 159 4.32 -6.01 -14.69
N ILE A 160 3.74 -5.59 -13.55
CA ILE A 160 3.21 -6.52 -12.55
C ILE A 160 2.17 -7.48 -13.14
N THR A 161 1.21 -6.99 -13.93
CA THR A 161 0.17 -7.82 -14.54
C THR A 161 0.77 -8.80 -15.54
N SER A 162 1.60 -8.31 -16.46
CA SER A 162 2.24 -9.18 -17.45
C SER A 162 3.15 -10.24 -16.81
N THR A 163 3.86 -9.90 -15.73
CA THR A 163 4.69 -10.86 -14.98
C THR A 163 3.83 -11.89 -14.25
N ILE A 164 2.70 -11.47 -13.64
CA ILE A 164 1.74 -12.40 -13.03
C ILE A 164 1.14 -13.34 -14.09
N ASP A 165 0.76 -12.81 -15.26
CA ASP A 165 0.19 -13.61 -16.34
C ASP A 165 1.22 -14.61 -16.90
N GLU A 166 2.47 -14.19 -17.10
CA GLU A 166 3.58 -15.07 -17.52
C GLU A 166 3.86 -16.16 -16.49
N ILE A 167 3.81 -15.83 -15.21
CA ILE A 167 3.91 -16.79 -14.10
C ILE A 167 2.78 -17.82 -14.18
N GLN A 168 1.53 -17.36 -14.35
CA GLN A 168 0.39 -18.27 -14.46
C GLN A 168 0.53 -19.19 -15.66
N LEU A 169 0.93 -18.66 -16.83
CA LEU A 169 1.11 -19.43 -18.05
C LEU A 169 2.27 -20.44 -17.95
N SER A 170 3.41 -20.04 -17.41
CA SER A 170 4.57 -20.93 -17.19
C SER A 170 4.27 -22.01 -16.15
N SER A 171 3.41 -21.72 -15.17
CA SER A 171 2.94 -22.67 -14.18
C SER A 171 1.86 -23.64 -14.70
N LEU A 172 1.38 -23.52 -15.94
CA LEU A 172 0.44 -24.52 -16.49
C LEU A 172 1.06 -25.93 -16.60
N GLY A 173 2.39 -26.06 -16.48
CA GLY A 173 3.09 -27.34 -16.30
C GLY A 173 3.38 -27.74 -14.84
N ILE A 174 3.23 -26.84 -13.87
CA ILE A 174 3.46 -27.03 -12.44
C ILE A 174 2.20 -26.54 -11.71
N GLN A 175 1.29 -27.45 -11.34
CA GLN A 175 0.03 -27.07 -10.67
C GLN A 175 0.27 -26.12 -9.50
N LEU A 176 0.00 -24.82 -9.68
CA LEU A 176 -0.13 -23.88 -8.58
C LEU A 176 -1.23 -24.38 -7.67
N ASN A 177 -0.97 -24.44 -6.37
CA ASN A 177 -2.03 -24.77 -5.44
C ASN A 177 -3.12 -23.68 -5.46
N PRO A 178 -4.36 -24.00 -5.04
CA PRO A 178 -5.46 -23.05 -5.08
C PRO A 178 -5.21 -21.75 -4.33
N TRP A 179 -4.40 -21.78 -3.26
CA TRP A 179 -4.05 -20.60 -2.48
C TRP A 179 -3.14 -19.64 -3.26
N SER A 180 -2.09 -20.16 -3.89
CA SER A 180 -1.13 -19.37 -4.69
C SER A 180 -1.83 -18.65 -5.84
N SER A 181 -2.69 -19.37 -6.57
CA SER A 181 -3.51 -18.81 -7.65
C SER A 181 -4.43 -17.70 -7.16
N TRP A 182 -5.08 -17.90 -6.00
CA TRP A 182 -5.92 -16.88 -5.37
C TRP A 182 -5.10 -15.64 -4.96
N ALA A 183 -3.92 -15.85 -4.38
CA ALA A 183 -3.10 -14.76 -3.85
C ALA A 183 -2.53 -13.88 -4.97
N LEU A 184 -2.07 -14.49 -6.07
CA LEU A 184 -1.62 -13.78 -7.27
C LEU A 184 -2.74 -12.90 -7.85
N ALA A 185 -3.94 -13.46 -8.03
CA ALA A 185 -5.09 -12.72 -8.55
C ALA A 185 -5.52 -11.52 -7.67
N ARG A 186 -5.15 -11.52 -6.38
CA ARG A 186 -5.50 -10.47 -5.41
C ARG A 186 -4.37 -9.48 -5.12
N THR A 187 -3.16 -9.71 -5.65
CA THR A 187 -1.97 -8.90 -5.34
C THR A 187 -2.18 -7.40 -5.57
N GLY A 188 -2.83 -7.01 -6.68
CA GLY A 188 -3.14 -5.61 -6.95
C GLY A 188 -4.08 -4.96 -5.92
N VAL A 189 -5.05 -5.73 -5.40
CA VAL A 189 -5.97 -5.24 -4.36
C VAL A 189 -5.23 -5.05 -3.03
N PHE A 190 -4.33 -5.97 -2.67
CA PHE A 190 -3.53 -5.86 -1.44
C PHE A 190 -2.56 -4.69 -1.50
N LEU A 191 -1.92 -4.45 -2.65
CA LEU A 191 -1.12 -3.25 -2.89
C LEU A 191 -1.94 -1.98 -2.67
N GLN A 192 -3.15 -1.91 -3.23
CA GLN A 192 -4.02 -0.75 -3.04
C GLN A 192 -4.41 -0.54 -1.57
N ARG A 193 -4.70 -1.61 -0.83
CA ARG A 193 -5.00 -1.52 0.61
C ARG A 193 -3.79 -1.07 1.42
N ALA A 194 -2.59 -1.57 1.10
CA ALA A 194 -1.36 -1.15 1.74
C ALA A 194 -1.09 0.35 1.56
N ILE A 195 -1.35 0.86 0.35
CA ILE A 195 -1.29 2.29 0.04
C ILE A 195 -2.29 3.07 0.89
N VAL A 196 -3.57 2.66 0.91
CA VAL A 196 -4.60 3.38 1.68
C VAL A 196 -4.31 3.39 3.18
N GLN A 197 -3.85 2.28 3.75
CA GLN A 197 -3.59 2.18 5.18
C GLN A 197 -2.39 3.02 5.65
N ARG A 198 -1.43 3.32 4.77
CA ARG A 198 -0.15 3.95 5.14
C ARG A 198 0.18 5.23 4.40
N GLY A 199 -0.60 5.56 3.38
CA GLY A 199 -0.28 6.55 2.37
C GLY A 199 -0.56 7.98 2.79
N VAL A 200 -0.24 8.37 4.02
CA VAL A 200 -0.42 9.74 4.49
C VAL A 200 0.74 10.14 5.38
N GLN A 201 1.38 11.26 5.06
CA GLN A 201 2.37 11.93 5.88
C GLN A 201 1.91 13.37 6.13
N GLN A 202 1.76 13.76 7.40
CA GLN A 202 1.41 15.12 7.78
C GLN A 202 2.68 15.90 8.14
N CYS A 203 2.83 17.09 7.54
CA CYS A 203 4.00 17.93 7.71
C CYS A 203 3.61 19.33 8.17
N GLN A 204 4.33 19.86 9.15
CA GLN A 204 4.16 21.24 9.64
C GLN A 204 5.37 22.09 9.28
N TRP A 205 5.15 23.39 9.12
CA TRP A 205 6.23 24.36 8.92
C TRP A 205 6.73 24.82 10.28
N SER A 206 8.01 24.53 10.57
CA SER A 206 8.81 25.27 11.54
C SER A 206 9.47 26.46 10.85
#